data_AF-A0A2V7IB78-F1
#
_entry.id   AF-A0A2V7IB78-F1
#
_cell.length_a   1.000
_cell.length_b   1.000
_cell.length_c   1.000
_cell.angle_alpha   90.00
_cell.angle_beta   90.00
_cell.angle_gamma   90.00
#
_symmetry.space_group_name_H-M   'P 1'
#
loop_
_entity.id
_entity.type
_entity.pdbx_description
1 polymer ?
#
loop_
_entity_poly.entity_id
_entity_poly.type
_entity_poly.pdbx_seq_one_letter_code
_entity_poly.pdbx_strand_id
1 'polypeptide(L)' 'MRNPLFDFGKLSVAERIQLAEDLWDSIPPEGADIPLTEAQKAELDRRLDDLERDPDAGEPWEVVRARLRERLKRGE' A
#
# COMPACT_ATOMS: atom_id res chain seq x y z
N MET A 1 2.88 15.86 -18.95
CA MET A 1 3.00 14.47 -19.45
C MET A 1 1.66 14.09 -20.08
N ARG A 2 1.66 13.60 -21.32
CA ARG A 2 0.45 13.01 -21.92
C ARG A 2 0.22 11.69 -21.21
N ASN A 3 -0.85 11.60 -20.42
CA ASN A 3 -1.31 10.31 -19.93
C ASN A 3 -1.91 9.59 -21.14
N PRO A 4 -1.31 8.50 -21.65
CA PRO A 4 -1.99 7.72 -22.68
C PRO A 4 -3.29 7.22 -22.03
N LEU A 5 -4.42 7.49 -22.68
CA LEU A 5 -5.70 6.94 -22.24
C LEU A 5 -5.66 5.43 -22.55
N PHE A 6 -5.15 4.65 -21.60
CA PHE A 6 -5.30 3.21 -21.62
C PHE A 6 -6.74 2.88 -21.21
N ASP A 7 -7.50 2.32 -22.15
CA ASP A 7 -8.86 1.85 -21.89
C ASP A 7 -8.82 0.43 -21.30
N PHE A 8 -9.10 0.32 -20.00
CA PHE A 8 -9.21 -0.94 -19.28
C PHE A 8 -10.66 -1.43 -19.15
N GLY A 9 -11.62 -0.77 -19.79
CA GLY A 9 -13.05 -1.10 -19.70
C GLY A 9 -13.40 -2.47 -20.28
N LYS A 10 -12.53 -3.03 -21.12
CA LYS A 10 -12.66 -4.39 -21.68
C LYS A 10 -12.14 -5.48 -20.75
N LEU A 11 -11.37 -5.12 -19.72
CA LEU A 11 -10.86 -6.06 -18.73
C LEU A 11 -11.91 -6.25 -17.63
N SER A 12 -12.10 -7.48 -17.19
CA SER A 12 -12.78 -7.81 -15.94
C SER A 12 -12.06 -7.20 -14.74
N VAL A 13 -12.72 -7.21 -13.57
CA VAL A 13 -12.08 -6.76 -12.31
C VAL A 13 -10.80 -7.55 -12.03
N ALA A 14 -10.85 -8.88 -12.22
CA ALA A 14 -9.71 -9.75 -11.98
C ALA A 14 -8.54 -9.44 -12.93
N GLU A 15 -8.80 -9.25 -14.23
CA GLU A 15 -7.77 -8.89 -15.20
C GLU A 15 -7.15 -7.52 -14.93
N ARG A 16 -7.93 -6.56 -14.40
CA ARG A 16 -7.36 -5.26 -13.98
C ARG A 16 -6.47 -5.40 -12.75
N ILE A 17 -6.82 -6.29 -11.81
CA ILE A 17 -5.97 -6.58 -10.64
C ILE A 17 -4.67 -7.23 -11.12
N GLN A 18 -4.76 -8.26 -11.98
CA GLN A 18 -3.58 -8.92 -12.52
C GLN A 18 -2.68 -7.95 -13.29
N LEU A 19 -3.26 -7.08 -14.12
CA LEU A 19 -2.48 -6.07 -14.84
C LEU A 19 -1.79 -5.09 -13.88
N ALA A 20 -2.42 -4.72 -12.77
CA ALA A 20 -1.79 -3.87 -11.77
C ALA A 20 -0.60 -4.57 -11.08
N GLU A 21 -0.73 -5.87 -10.81
CA GLU A 21 0.37 -6.70 -10.28
C GLU A 21 1.49 -6.84 -11.31
N ASP A 22 1.19 -7.18 -12.57
CA ASP A 22 2.17 -7.33 -13.64
C ASP A 22 2.95 -6.03 -13.89
N LEU A 23 2.26 -4.88 -13.85
CA LEU A 23 2.88 -3.57 -13.98
C LEU A 23 3.79 -3.27 -12.78
N TRP A 24 3.37 -3.65 -11.57
CA TRP A 24 4.18 -3.49 -10.37
C TRP A 24 5.44 -4.36 -10.42
N ASP A 25 5.31 -5.63 -10.79
CA ASP A 25 6.41 -6.59 -10.91
C ASP A 25 7.39 -6.23 -12.05
N SER A 26 6.92 -5.48 -13.05
CA SER A 26 7.78 -4.98 -14.12
C SER A 26 8.77 -3.90 -13.68
N ILE A 27 8.57 -3.29 -12.50
CA ILE A 27 9.45 -2.25 -11.97
C ILE A 27 10.70 -2.91 -11.35
N PRO A 28 11.90 -2.71 -11.92
CA PRO A 28 13.11 -3.29 -11.34
C PRO A 28 13.39 -2.65 -9.97
N PRO A 29 13.85 -3.44 -8.97
CA PRO A 29 14.12 -2.95 -7.62
C PRO A 29 15.21 -1.86 -7.59
N GLU A 30 16.07 -1.83 -8.60
CA GLU A 30 17.19 -0.91 -8.78
C GLU A 30 16.77 0.57 -8.89
N GLY A 31 15.51 0.85 -9.22
CA GLY A 31 14.95 2.21 -9.30
C GLY A 31 14.08 2.61 -8.11
N ALA A 32 13.91 1.72 -7.13
CA ALA A 32 12.96 1.85 -6.02
C ALA A 32 13.66 2.05 -4.65
N ASP A 33 14.96 2.33 -4.63
CA ASP A 33 15.66 2.72 -3.41
C ASP A 33 15.13 4.08 -2.95
N ILE A 34 14.08 4.04 -2.14
CA ILE A 34 13.57 5.18 -1.40
C ILE A 34 14.42 5.25 -0.13
N PRO A 35 15.42 6.15 -0.05
CA PRO A 35 16.29 6.21 1.10
C PRO A 35 15.47 6.56 2.33
N LEU A 36 15.42 5.62 3.28
CA LEU A 36 14.84 5.89 4.58
C LEU A 36 15.83 6.65 5.43
N THR A 37 15.35 7.69 6.11
CA THR A 37 16.09 8.33 7.19
C THR A 37 16.31 7.33 8.32
N GLU A 38 17.35 7.52 9.12
CA GLU A 38 17.62 6.66 10.28
C GLU A 38 16.44 6.62 11.27
N ALA A 39 15.73 7.74 11.44
CA ALA A 39 14.53 7.80 12.26
C ALA A 39 13.39 6.93 11.71
N GLN A 40 13.23 6.86 10.38
CA GLN A 40 12.22 6.01 9.75
C GLN A 40 12.59 4.53 9.87
N LYS A 41 13.87 4.17 9.68
CA LYS A 41 14.35 2.79 9.87
C LYS A 41 14.11 2.33 11.31
N ALA A 42 14.52 3.15 12.29
CA ALA A 42 14.33 2.83 13.70
C ALA A 42 12.85 2.66 14.08
N GLU A 43 11.94 3.45 13.49
CA GLU A 43 10.50 3.27 13.72
C GLU A 43 9.95 1.98 13.10
N LEU A 44 10.47 1.57 11.93
CA LEU A 44 10.08 0.30 11.32
C LEU A 44 10.57 -0.88 12.14
N ASP A 45 11.84 -0.86 12.57
CA ASP A 45 12.43 -1.90 13.44
C ASP A 45 11.64 -2.02 14.74
N ARG A 46 11.33 -0.90 15.40
CA ARG A 46 10.51 -0.86 16.62
C ARG A 46 9.14 -1.50 16.42
N ARG A 47 8.46 -1.23 15.30
CA ARG A 47 7.14 -1.80 14.99
C ARG A 47 7.21 -3.29 14.67
N LEU A 48 8.30 -3.74 14.05
CA LEU A 48 8.52 -5.14 13.77
C LEU A 48 8.72 -5.91 15.07
N ASP A 49 9.56 -5.40 15.98
CA ASP A 49 9.77 -5.97 17.31
C ASP A 49 8.47 -6.01 18.13
N ASP A 50 7.63 -4.96 18.04
CA ASP A 50 6.32 -4.92 18.69
C ASP A 50 5.40 -6.02 18.17
N LEU A 51 5.36 -6.22 16.84
CA LEU A 51 4.55 -7.25 16.20
C LEU A 51 5.04 -8.67 16.52
N GLU A 52 6.34 -8.88 16.58
CA GLU A 52 6.92 -10.18 16.96
C GLU A 52 6.61 -10.53 18.41
N ARG A 53 6.60 -9.54 19.30
CA ARG A 53 6.26 -9.72 20.71
C ARG A 53 4.77 -9.96 20.94
N ASP A 54 3.91 -9.32 20.16
CA ASP A 54 2.45 -9.45 20.25
C ASP A 54 1.80 -9.43 18.85
N PRO A 55 1.68 -10.60 18.21
CA PRO A 55 1.08 -10.72 16.87
C PRO A 55 -0.38 -10.25 16.80
N ASP A 56 -1.09 -10.27 17.93
CA ASP A 56 -2.50 -9.91 18.03
C ASP A 56 -2.72 -8.45 18.45
N ALA A 57 -1.66 -7.66 18.65
CA ALA A 57 -1.73 -6.22 18.97
C ALA A 57 -2.33 -5.38 17.83
N GLY A 58 -2.45 -5.95 16.62
CA GLY A 58 -3.03 -5.30 15.46
C GLY A 58 -4.56 -5.18 15.52
N GLU A 59 -5.11 -4.21 14.79
CA GLU A 59 -6.55 -4.13 14.55
C GLU A 59 -6.89 -4.83 13.23
N PRO A 60 -8.01 -5.59 13.15
CA PRO A 60 -8.46 -6.16 11.89
C PRO A 60 -8.64 -5.08 10.82
N TRP A 61 -8.27 -5.40 9.58
CA TRP A 61 -8.30 -4.45 8.47
C TRP A 61 -9.66 -3.75 8.31
N GLU A 62 -10.77 -4.47 8.48
CA GLU A 62 -12.11 -3.87 8.34
C GLU A 62 -12.39 -2.77 9.37
N VAL A 63 -11.85 -2.89 10.59
CA VAL A 63 -11.97 -1.86 11.64
C VAL A 63 -11.17 -0.62 11.24
N VAL A 64 -9.92 -0.81 10.83
CA VAL A 64 -9.03 0.28 10.38
C VAL A 64 -9.63 1.01 9.17
N ARG A 65 -10.11 0.25 8.18
CA ARG A 65 -10.74 0.76 6.96
C ARG A 65 -12.01 1.55 7.26
N ALA A 66 -12.87 1.06 8.16
CA ALA A 66 -14.05 1.80 8.59
C ALA A 66 -13.67 3.14 9.22
N ARG A 67 -12.69 3.14 10.14
CA ARG A 67 -12.17 4.36 10.77
C ARG A 67 -11.60 5.36 9.76
N LEU A 68 -10.82 4.89 8.77
CA LEU A 68 -10.25 5.75 7.74
C LEU A 68 -11.32 6.39 6.85
N ARG A 69 -12.33 5.61 6.44
CA ARG A 69 -13.47 6.13 5.66
C ARG A 69 -14.24 7.22 6.41
N GLU A 70 -14.49 7.03 7.70
CA GLU A 70 -15.15 8.04 8.52
C GLU A 70 -14.32 9.31 8.66
N ARG A 71 -12.99 9.21 8.75
CA ARG A 71 -12.11 10.39 8.77
C ARG A 71 -12.11 11.14 7.44
N LEU A 72 -12.14 10.45 6.31
CA LEU A 72 -12.18 11.07 4.99
C LEU A 72 -13.50 11.84 4.77
N LYS A 73 -14.64 11.29 5.21
CA LYS A 73 -15.94 11.99 5.15
C LYS A 73 -16.02 13.26 6.01
N ARG A 74 -15.20 13.37 7.05
CA ARG A 74 -15.16 14.53 7.96
C ARG A 74 -14.22 15.64 7.49
N GLY A 75 -13.41 15.37 6.47
CA GLY A 75 -12.52 16.34 5.83
C GLY A 75 -13.10 16.99 4.57
N GLU A 76 -14.35 16.65 4.21
CA GLU A 76 -15.19 17.31 3.21
C GLU A 76 -16.18 18.27 3.90
#